data_AF-A0A6I4Q6S4-F1
#
_entry.id   AF-A0A6I4Q6S4-F1
#
_cell.length_a   1.000
_cell.length_b   1.000
_cell.length_c   1.000
_cell.angle_alpha   90.00
_cell.angle_beta   90.00
_cell.angle_gamma   90.00
#
_symmetry.space_group_name_H-M   'P 1'
#
loop_
_entity.id
_entity.type
_entity.pdbx_description
1 polymer ?
#
loop_
_entity_poly.entity_id
_entity_poly.type
_entity_poly.pdbx_seq_one_letter_code
_entity_poly.pdbx_strand_id
1 'polypeptide(L)'
;MGLMNKLVEVFPTRPLKVMKLKQEGSFHQIRRLLAAIILFVLAIFLGIRNYPGLIDDYKISRNPVVVNYDVEGTCRAKRAVDNCSVKITTDTGQVIKRDYTFIGGKKGNYQVVTIASADDPSLVTIDLAIENMRTVFVATTGLIIALLFVAWMSLGCFLRTHRMIKVINEINGQKLTPVIVPIKLVTYGKTITALYRANNAQGVSAKYAANFNKGSNGGPVIIGDMTRNKCNALAVVGENNSVPILLDQNFTRCDFTYNEMQALKEALS
;
A
#
# COMPACT_ATOMS: atom_id res chain seq x y z
N MET A 1 -10.42 -13.66 -43.62
CA MET A 1 -10.53 -12.23 -43.27
C MET A 1 -10.59 -12.14 -41.75
N GLY A 2 -9.52 -11.65 -41.13
CA GLY A 2 -9.29 -11.82 -39.69
C GLY A 2 -10.31 -11.07 -38.83
N LEU A 3 -10.60 -11.60 -37.64
CA LEU A 3 -11.49 -11.02 -36.62
C LEU A 3 -11.35 -9.49 -36.48
N MET A 4 -10.12 -8.98 -36.56
CA MET A 4 -9.85 -7.54 -36.50
C MET A 4 -10.55 -6.74 -37.59
N ASN A 5 -10.60 -7.24 -38.83
CA ASN A 5 -11.21 -6.51 -39.95
C ASN A 5 -12.73 -6.38 -39.74
N LYS A 6 -13.36 -7.46 -39.26
CA LYS A 6 -14.78 -7.43 -38.87
C LYS A 6 -15.03 -6.45 -37.72
N LEU A 7 -14.15 -6.45 -36.72
CA LEU A 7 -14.27 -5.53 -35.58
C LEU A 7 -14.12 -4.07 -36.01
N VAL A 8 -13.16 -3.75 -36.89
CA VAL A 8 -12.95 -2.39 -37.40
C VAL A 8 -14.15 -1.91 -38.23
N GLU A 9 -14.78 -2.79 -39.01
CA GLU A 9 -15.95 -2.48 -39.83
C GLU A 9 -17.20 -2.17 -38.98
N VAL A 10 -17.36 -2.90 -37.86
CA VAL A 10 -18.50 -2.75 -36.95
C VAL A 10 -18.26 -1.67 -35.88
N PHE A 11 -17.01 -1.23 -35.70
CA PHE A 11 -16.68 -0.28 -34.63
C PHE A 11 -17.27 1.12 -34.89
N PRO A 12 -17.82 1.79 -33.87
CA PRO A 12 -18.36 3.14 -34.05
C PRO A 12 -17.30 4.13 -34.53
N THR A 13 -17.62 4.87 -35.58
CA THR A 13 -16.76 5.96 -36.10
C THR A 13 -17.02 7.31 -35.43
N ARG A 14 -18.03 7.38 -34.56
CA ARG A 14 -18.36 8.54 -33.72
C ARG A 14 -17.41 8.65 -32.53
N PRO A 15 -17.22 9.86 -31.96
CA PRO A 15 -16.49 10.00 -30.72
C PRO A 15 -17.18 9.25 -29.58
N LEU A 16 -16.40 8.50 -28.80
CA LEU A 16 -16.87 7.72 -27.66
C LEU A 16 -16.34 8.29 -26.35
N LYS A 17 -17.20 8.36 -25.34
CA LYS A 17 -16.81 8.67 -23.96
C LYS A 17 -16.30 7.41 -23.28
N VAL A 18 -15.16 7.53 -22.61
CA VAL A 18 -14.55 6.41 -21.87
C VAL A 18 -14.93 6.53 -20.41
N MET A 19 -15.66 5.53 -19.92
CA MET A 19 -16.10 5.45 -18.53
C MET A 19 -14.95 4.95 -17.65
N LYS A 20 -14.79 5.59 -16.50
CA LYS A 20 -13.80 5.19 -15.48
C LYS A 20 -14.29 3.94 -14.75
N LEU A 21 -13.41 2.99 -14.53
CA LEU A 21 -13.72 1.85 -13.66
C LEU A 21 -13.97 2.34 -12.23
N LYS A 22 -14.75 1.59 -11.44
CA LYS A 22 -15.04 1.94 -10.03
C LYS A 22 -13.77 2.23 -9.22
N GLN A 23 -12.69 1.50 -9.46
CA GLN A 23 -11.39 1.69 -8.80
C GLN A 23 -10.63 2.95 -9.27
N GLU A 24 -10.96 3.48 -10.44
CA GLU A 24 -10.44 4.72 -11.02
C GLU A 24 -11.28 5.95 -10.57
N GLY A 25 -12.33 5.72 -9.77
CA GLY A 25 -13.15 6.78 -9.18
C GLY A 25 -12.35 7.62 -8.18
N SER A 26 -12.55 8.94 -8.24
CA SER A 26 -11.84 9.94 -7.43
C SER A 26 -11.91 9.65 -5.92
N PHE A 27 -13.07 9.21 -5.42
CA PHE A 27 -13.27 8.91 -4.00
C PHE A 27 -12.37 7.77 -3.48
N HIS A 28 -12.22 6.69 -4.25
CA HIS A 28 -11.35 5.58 -3.87
C HIS A 28 -9.87 5.98 -3.87
N GLN A 29 -9.47 6.89 -4.76
CA GLN A 29 -8.12 7.43 -4.84
C GLN A 29 -7.79 8.33 -3.64
N ILE A 30 -8.69 9.27 -3.31
CA ILE A 30 -8.55 10.15 -2.16
C ILE A 30 -8.46 9.33 -0.87
N ARG A 31 -9.35 8.35 -0.69
CA ARG A 31 -9.33 7.47 0.48
C ARG A 31 -8.01 6.71 0.62
N ARG A 32 -7.43 6.23 -0.49
CA ARG A 32 -6.13 5.54 -0.49
C ARG A 32 -4.99 6.48 -0.12
N LEU A 33 -4.98 7.69 -0.67
CA LEU A 33 -3.97 8.70 -0.36
C LEU A 33 -4.02 9.12 1.11
N LEU A 34 -5.23 9.39 1.63
CA LEU A 34 -5.43 9.73 3.03
C LEU A 34 -4.96 8.59 3.96
N ALA A 35 -5.30 7.34 3.65
CA ALA A 35 -4.80 6.20 4.40
C ALA A 35 -3.26 6.12 4.39
N ALA A 36 -2.61 6.38 3.25
CA ALA A 36 -1.15 6.40 3.15
C ALA A 36 -0.52 7.48 4.04
N ILE A 37 -1.11 8.68 4.04
CA ILE A 37 -0.66 9.81 4.86
C ILE A 37 -0.79 9.47 6.35
N ILE A 38 -1.92 8.89 6.76
CA ILE A 38 -2.15 8.48 8.15
C ILE A 38 -1.11 7.45 8.60
N LEU A 39 -0.82 6.44 7.76
CA LEU A 39 0.21 5.43 8.08
C LEU A 39 1.60 6.05 8.20
N PHE A 40 1.93 7.03 7.36
CA PHE A 40 3.20 7.73 7.40
C PHE A 40 3.35 8.58 8.68
N VAL A 41 2.31 9.35 9.04
CA VAL A 41 2.27 10.12 10.29
C VAL A 41 2.38 9.21 11.51
N LEU A 42 1.69 8.06 11.50
CA LEU A 42 1.78 7.07 12.56
C LEU A 42 3.20 6.51 12.71
N ALA A 43 3.88 6.22 11.60
CA ALA A 43 5.27 5.76 11.62
C ALA A 43 6.22 6.80 12.23
N ILE A 44 6.07 8.07 11.88
CA ILE A 44 6.83 9.18 12.47
C ILE A 44 6.54 9.29 13.97
N PHE A 45 5.26 9.28 14.35
CA PHE A 45 4.85 9.37 15.75
C PHE A 45 5.44 8.25 16.60
N LEU A 46 5.44 7.01 16.10
CA LEU A 46 6.08 5.88 16.77
C LEU A 46 7.59 6.09 16.93
N GLY A 47 8.25 6.66 15.93
CA GLY A 47 9.66 6.99 16.01
C GLY A 47 9.96 8.03 17.10
N ILE A 48 9.26 9.16 17.07
CA ILE A 48 9.45 10.25 18.04
C ILE A 48 9.19 9.78 19.47
N ARG A 49 8.21 8.91 19.67
CA ARG A 49 7.84 8.43 21.01
C ARG A 49 8.81 7.39 21.58
N ASN A 50 9.33 6.47 20.76
CA ASN A 50 10.06 5.30 21.27
C ASN A 50 11.59 5.43 21.17
N TYR A 51 12.14 6.16 20.19
CA TYR A 51 13.59 6.25 20.01
C TYR A 51 14.34 7.05 21.10
N PRO A 52 13.82 8.16 21.66
CA PRO A 52 14.57 8.93 22.66
C PRO A 52 14.97 8.11 23.89
N GLY A 53 14.04 7.35 24.47
CA GLY A 53 14.34 6.47 25.60
C GLY A 53 15.36 5.40 25.26
N LEU A 54 15.26 4.85 24.05
CA LEU A 54 16.18 3.83 23.56
C LEU A 54 17.61 4.34 23.33
N ILE A 55 17.75 5.61 22.91
CA ILE A 55 19.06 6.26 22.76
C ILE A 55 19.71 6.45 24.13
N ASP A 56 18.93 6.85 25.14
CA ASP A 56 19.42 6.98 26.51
C ASP A 56 19.84 5.62 27.07
N ASP A 57 18.99 4.59 26.92
CA ASP A 57 19.31 3.22 27.34
C ASP A 57 20.58 2.69 26.65
N TYR A 58 20.76 3.00 25.36
CA TYR A 58 21.97 2.62 24.62
C TYR A 58 23.23 3.32 25.17
N LYS A 59 23.15 4.61 25.51
CA LYS A 59 24.27 5.33 26.13
C LYS A 59 24.64 4.71 27.47
N ILE A 60 23.67 4.41 28.31
CA ILE A 60 23.89 3.79 29.63
C ILE A 60 24.51 2.39 29.48
N SER A 61 24.09 1.61 28.47
CA SER A 61 24.61 0.26 28.25
C SER A 61 26.11 0.19 27.91
N ARG A 62 26.74 1.31 27.53
CA ARG A 62 28.18 1.33 27.19
C ARG A 62 29.10 1.33 28.40
N ASN A 63 28.68 1.94 29.51
CA ASN A 63 29.45 2.00 30.74
C ASN A 63 28.51 1.91 31.97
N PRO A 64 27.86 0.75 32.17
CA PRO A 64 26.83 0.60 33.18
C PRO A 64 27.43 0.48 34.58
N VAL A 65 26.96 1.30 35.52
CA VAL A 65 27.31 1.24 36.94
C VAL A 65 26.04 0.95 37.74
N VAL A 66 26.09 -0.09 38.57
CA VAL A 66 24.99 -0.42 39.47
C VAL A 66 24.93 0.62 40.59
N VAL A 67 23.78 1.26 40.73
CA VAL A 67 23.49 2.22 41.80
C VAL A 67 22.34 1.68 42.64
N ASN A 68 22.26 2.10 43.91
CA ASN A 68 21.22 1.60 44.83
C ASN A 68 20.20 2.71 45.10
N TYR A 69 19.38 3.01 44.08
CA TYR A 69 18.32 4.01 44.17
C TYR A 69 16.96 3.36 44.38
N ASP A 70 16.06 4.07 45.05
CA ASP A 70 14.70 3.60 45.31
C ASP A 70 13.87 3.64 44.01
N VAL A 71 13.16 2.54 43.75
CA VAL A 71 12.41 2.34 42.50
C VAL A 71 10.96 1.97 42.80
N GLU A 72 10.06 2.86 42.41
CA GLU A 72 8.62 2.61 42.42
C GLU A 72 8.14 2.38 40.98
N GLY A 73 7.57 1.22 40.68
CA GLY A 73 7.10 0.88 39.34
C GLY A 73 5.66 0.39 39.31
N THR A 74 4.87 0.87 38.36
CA THR A 74 3.53 0.34 38.08
C THR A 74 3.44 -0.15 36.64
N CYS A 75 3.14 -1.43 36.45
CA CYS A 75 3.03 -2.04 35.14
C CYS A 75 1.57 -2.34 34.78
N ARG A 76 1.14 -1.90 33.59
CA ARG A 76 -0.13 -2.27 32.98
C ARG A 76 0.12 -3.26 31.85
N ALA A 77 -0.14 -4.53 32.13
CA ALA A 77 -0.09 -5.60 31.15
C ALA A 77 -1.29 -5.55 30.19
N LYS A 78 -1.03 -5.47 28.88
CA LYS A 78 -2.04 -5.61 27.83
C LYS A 78 -1.60 -6.68 26.81
N ARG A 79 -2.18 -7.86 26.93
CA ARG A 79 -1.88 -9.05 26.10
C ARG A 79 -0.41 -9.42 26.15
N ALA A 80 0.38 -9.02 25.16
CA ALA A 80 1.80 -9.35 25.00
C ALA A 80 2.73 -8.14 25.23
N VAL A 81 2.16 -6.99 25.58
CA VAL A 81 2.89 -5.74 25.81
C VAL A 81 2.60 -5.24 27.22
N ASP A 82 3.65 -5.03 28.00
CA ASP A 82 3.56 -4.44 29.33
C ASP A 82 4.06 -3.00 29.27
N ASN A 83 3.19 -2.04 29.61
CA ASN A 83 3.60 -0.65 29.75
C ASN A 83 3.86 -0.37 31.23
N CYS A 84 5.10 -0.08 31.59
CA CYS A 84 5.51 0.19 32.96
C CYS A 84 5.90 1.65 33.12
N SER A 85 5.27 2.34 34.07
CA SER A 85 5.69 3.66 34.51
C SER A 85 6.53 3.50 35.76
N VAL A 86 7.78 3.92 35.69
CA VAL A 86 8.78 3.76 36.74
C VAL A 86 9.24 5.13 37.22
N LYS A 87 9.34 5.26 38.53
CA LYS A 87 9.81 6.44 39.24
C LYS A 87 11.05 6.04 40.02
N ILE A 88 12.18 6.64 39.68
CA ILE A 88 13.47 6.40 40.32
C ILE A 88 13.76 7.62 41.20
N THR A 89 13.96 7.41 42.49
CA THR A 89 14.33 8.47 43.43
C THR A 89 15.81 8.31 43.76
N THR A 90 16.61 9.27 43.30
CA THR A 90 18.04 9.31 43.63
C THR A 90 18.25 9.66 45.11
N ASP A 91 19.42 9.33 45.62
CA ASP A 91 19.95 9.73 46.93
C ASP A 91 20.02 11.26 47.15
N THR A 92 20.09 12.04 46.06
CA THR A 92 19.96 13.51 46.12
C THR A 92 18.51 14.02 46.25
N GLY A 93 17.53 13.12 46.23
CA GLY A 93 16.11 13.44 46.24
C GLY A 93 15.51 13.79 44.87
N GLN A 94 16.31 13.75 43.80
CA GLN A 94 15.81 13.96 42.43
C GLN A 94 14.94 12.78 41.99
N VAL A 95 13.74 13.08 41.50
CA VAL A 95 12.77 12.10 41.01
C VAL A 95 12.81 12.06 39.48
N ILE A 96 13.22 10.91 38.93
CA ILE A 96 13.28 10.64 37.49
C ILE A 96 12.11 9.73 37.13
N LYS A 97 11.24 10.20 36.22
CA LYS A 97 10.11 9.41 35.70
C LYS A 97 10.45 8.88 34.31
N ARG A 98 10.30 7.57 34.11
CA ARG A 98 10.54 6.89 32.84
C ARG A 98 9.40 5.92 32.55
N ASP A 99 8.95 5.91 31.30
CA ASP A 99 7.97 4.94 30.81
C ASP A 99 8.68 3.91 29.95
N TYR A 100 8.53 2.64 30.30
CA TYR A 100 9.10 1.50 29.58
C TYR A 100 8.01 0.66 28.95
N THR A 101 8.32 0.11 27.77
CA THR A 101 7.45 -0.83 27.07
C THR A 101 8.19 -2.14 26.91
N PHE A 102 7.66 -3.22 27.51
CA PHE A 102 8.23 -4.55 27.43
C PHE A 102 7.36 -5.46 26.57
N ILE A 103 8.00 -6.39 25.84
CA ILE A 103 7.32 -7.36 24.98
C ILE A 103 7.54 -8.74 25.58
N GLY A 104 6.46 -9.44 25.92
CA GLY A 104 6.53 -10.81 26.48
C GLY A 104 5.57 -11.09 27.62
N GLY A 105 5.03 -10.07 28.29
CA GLY A 105 3.95 -10.21 29.27
C GLY A 105 4.24 -11.21 30.40
N LYS A 106 5.07 -10.86 31.38
CA LYS A 106 5.31 -11.74 32.53
C LYS A 106 4.17 -11.58 33.54
N LYS A 107 3.52 -12.69 33.93
CA LYS A 107 2.56 -12.69 35.05
C LYS A 107 3.33 -12.67 36.38
N GLY A 108 3.60 -11.49 36.93
CA GLY A 108 4.22 -11.32 38.24
C GLY A 108 4.96 -9.99 38.39
N ASN A 109 5.55 -9.78 39.56
CA ASN A 109 6.41 -8.63 39.82
C ASN A 109 7.77 -8.82 39.12
N TYR A 110 8.27 -7.76 38.50
CA TYR A 110 9.64 -7.74 37.97
C TYR A 110 10.59 -7.36 39.11
N GLN A 111 11.64 -8.16 39.31
CA GLN A 111 12.79 -7.73 40.11
C GLN A 111 13.69 -6.92 39.18
N VAL A 112 14.04 -5.71 39.60
CA VAL A 112 14.81 -4.76 38.79
C VAL A 112 15.88 -4.11 39.65
N VAL A 113 17.00 -3.76 39.03
CA VAL A 113 18.11 -3.05 39.64
C VAL A 113 18.34 -1.74 38.88
N THR A 114 18.68 -0.66 39.59
CA THR A 114 18.99 0.63 38.96
C THR A 114 20.41 0.65 38.43
N ILE A 115 20.55 1.14 37.20
CA ILE A 115 21.82 1.26 36.49
C ILE A 115 21.95 2.71 36.03
N ALA A 116 23.09 3.33 36.38
CA ALA A 116 23.47 4.65 35.90
C ALA A 116 24.61 4.53 34.87
N SER A 117 24.76 5.55 34.02
CA SER A 117 25.95 5.67 33.16
C SER A 117 27.12 6.22 33.97
N ALA A 118 28.29 5.58 33.91
CA ALA A 118 29.50 6.14 34.55
C ALA A 118 29.94 7.46 33.89
N ASP A 119 29.64 7.64 32.60
CA ASP A 119 30.02 8.82 31.83
C ASP A 119 29.08 10.01 32.09
N ASP A 120 27.84 9.74 32.53
CA ASP A 120 26.83 10.75 32.85
C ASP A 120 25.90 10.23 33.96
N PRO A 121 26.18 10.56 35.23
CA PRO A 121 25.42 10.09 36.39
C PRO A 121 23.95 10.53 36.40
N SER A 122 23.57 11.51 35.56
CA SER A 122 22.18 11.97 35.44
C SER A 122 21.30 11.00 34.63
N LEU A 123 21.92 10.10 33.86
CA LEU A 123 21.24 9.06 33.08
C LEU A 123 21.13 7.78 33.91
N VAL A 124 19.92 7.50 34.40
CA VAL A 124 19.59 6.31 35.17
C VAL A 124 18.44 5.55 34.51
N THR A 125 18.60 4.24 34.42
CA THR A 125 17.60 3.30 33.87
C THR A 125 17.53 2.05 34.77
N ILE A 126 16.72 1.07 34.38
CA ILE A 126 16.65 -0.23 35.03
C ILE A 126 17.29 -1.30 34.16
N ASP A 127 17.91 -2.31 34.77
CA ASP A 127 18.49 -3.48 34.09
C ASP A 127 17.56 -4.13 33.07
N LEU A 128 16.28 -4.30 33.44
CA LEU A 128 15.24 -4.86 32.58
C LEU A 128 15.02 -4.05 31.28
N ALA A 129 15.26 -2.74 31.30
CA ALA A 129 15.16 -1.87 30.13
C ALA A 129 16.32 -2.15 29.16
N ILE A 130 17.53 -2.30 29.67
CA ILE A 130 18.72 -2.62 28.87
C ILE A 130 18.58 -4.00 28.22
N GLU A 131 18.13 -5.00 28.98
CA GLU A 131 17.92 -6.37 28.46
C GLU A 131 16.90 -6.41 27.32
N ASN A 132 15.80 -5.65 27.45
CA ASN A 132 14.74 -5.62 26.46
C ASN A 132 14.96 -4.59 25.34
N MET A 133 15.95 -3.71 25.46
CA MET A 133 16.25 -2.63 24.51
C MET A 133 16.35 -3.17 23.08
N ARG A 134 17.07 -4.27 22.87
CA ARG A 134 17.22 -4.89 21.55
C ARG A 134 15.89 -5.38 20.99
N THR A 135 15.06 -6.02 21.81
CA THR A 135 13.74 -6.54 21.40
C THR A 135 12.80 -5.41 21.04
N VAL A 136 12.76 -4.35 21.87
CA VAL A 136 11.94 -3.16 21.65
C VAL A 136 12.39 -2.42 20.40
N PHE A 137 13.70 -2.27 20.18
CA PHE A 137 14.28 -1.69 18.97
C PHE A 137 13.81 -2.45 17.73
N VAL A 138 14.08 -3.76 17.68
CA VAL A 138 13.74 -4.58 16.50
C VAL A 138 12.24 -4.56 16.22
N ALA A 139 11.40 -4.66 17.25
CA ALA A 139 9.95 -4.62 17.09
C ALA A 139 9.46 -3.25 16.59
N THR A 140 9.95 -2.15 17.18
CA THR A 140 9.55 -0.79 16.82
C THR A 140 10.03 -0.43 15.42
N THR A 141 11.30 -0.68 15.11
CA THR A 141 11.88 -0.45 13.79
C THR A 141 11.21 -1.33 12.74
N GLY A 142 10.94 -2.60 13.04
CA GLY A 142 10.21 -3.51 12.16
C GLY A 142 8.80 -3.01 11.84
N LEU A 143 8.07 -2.53 12.85
CA LEU A 143 6.73 -1.96 12.67
C LEU A 143 6.77 -0.67 11.81
N ILE A 144 7.72 0.23 12.07
CA ILE A 144 7.91 1.45 11.28
C ILE A 144 8.20 1.10 9.81
N ILE A 145 9.12 0.17 9.55
CA ILE A 145 9.46 -0.27 8.18
C ILE A 145 8.23 -0.88 7.51
N ALA A 146 7.45 -1.71 8.21
CA ALA A 146 6.23 -2.30 7.67
C ALA A 146 5.18 -1.23 7.29
N LEU A 147 4.97 -0.24 8.16
CA LEU A 147 4.05 0.87 7.89
C LEU A 147 4.50 1.70 6.67
N LEU A 148 5.79 2.03 6.60
CA LEU A 148 6.37 2.77 5.48
C LEU A 148 6.28 1.98 4.18
N PHE A 149 6.49 0.67 4.22
CA PHE A 149 6.36 -0.21 3.05
C PHE A 149 4.93 -0.23 2.51
N VAL A 150 3.92 -0.34 3.39
CA VAL A 150 2.51 -0.27 2.99
C VAL A 150 2.16 1.10 2.40
N ALA A 151 2.63 2.18 3.03
CA ALA A 151 2.44 3.54 2.52
C ALA A 151 3.08 3.70 1.12
N TRP A 152 4.30 3.22 0.93
CA TRP A 152 5.01 3.27 -0.35
C TRP A 152 4.28 2.48 -1.45
N MET A 153 3.84 1.26 -1.15
CA MET A 153 3.06 0.43 -2.08
C MET A 153 1.74 1.10 -2.48
N SER A 154 1.07 1.75 -1.53
CA SER A 154 -0.16 2.49 -1.78
C SER A 154 0.05 3.71 -2.70
N LEU A 155 1.16 4.44 -2.51
CA LEU A 155 1.57 5.56 -3.36
C LEU A 155 1.92 5.09 -4.78
N GLY A 156 2.66 4.00 -4.92
CA GLY A 156 2.96 3.40 -6.22
C GLY A 156 1.69 3.01 -6.98
N CYS A 157 0.69 2.46 -6.29
CA CYS A 157 -0.60 2.16 -6.90
C CYS A 157 -1.39 3.43 -7.24
N PHE A 158 -1.30 4.48 -6.43
CA PHE A 158 -1.87 5.81 -6.71
C PHE A 158 -1.32 6.41 -8.00
N LEU A 159 0.00 6.46 -8.14
CA LEU A 159 0.66 6.99 -9.33
C LEU A 159 0.28 6.20 -10.59
N ARG A 160 0.19 4.86 -10.51
CA ARG A 160 -0.25 4.02 -11.64
C ARG A 160 -1.69 4.34 -12.05
N THR A 161 -2.61 4.44 -11.10
CA THR A 161 -4.01 4.77 -11.43
C THR A 161 -4.13 6.20 -11.97
N HIS A 162 -3.39 7.16 -11.43
CA HIS A 162 -3.39 8.54 -11.92
C HIS A 162 -2.91 8.62 -13.38
N ARG A 163 -1.87 7.87 -13.74
CA ARG A 163 -1.43 7.76 -15.15
C ARG A 163 -2.53 7.24 -16.06
N MET A 164 -3.26 6.20 -15.64
CA MET A 164 -4.39 5.68 -16.41
C MET A 164 -5.55 6.67 -16.53
N ILE A 165 -5.87 7.40 -15.45
CA ILE A 165 -6.91 8.43 -15.48
C ILE A 165 -6.54 9.55 -16.46
N LYS A 166 -5.26 9.94 -16.51
CA LYS A 166 -4.78 10.94 -17.47
C LYS A 166 -5.01 10.46 -18.91
N VAL A 167 -4.61 9.23 -19.23
CA VAL A 167 -4.88 8.62 -20.55
C VAL A 167 -6.37 8.59 -20.87
N ILE A 168 -7.21 8.15 -19.91
CA ILE A 168 -8.67 8.12 -20.09
C ILE A 168 -9.20 9.51 -20.41
N ASN A 169 -8.80 10.53 -19.66
CA ASN A 169 -9.24 11.90 -19.90
C ASN A 169 -8.76 12.45 -21.25
N GLU A 170 -7.56 12.07 -21.71
CA GLU A 170 -7.01 12.50 -23.00
C GLU A 170 -7.75 11.88 -24.19
N ILE A 171 -8.16 10.60 -24.11
CA ILE A 171 -8.89 9.93 -25.19
C ILE A 171 -10.42 10.10 -25.11
N ASN A 172 -10.91 10.65 -24.01
CA ASN A 172 -12.34 10.80 -23.78
C ASN A 172 -12.98 11.72 -24.82
N GLY A 173 -13.98 11.23 -25.54
CA GLY A 173 -14.66 12.00 -26.59
C GLY A 173 -13.90 12.05 -27.92
N GLN A 174 -12.89 11.20 -28.11
CA GLN A 174 -12.22 11.00 -29.39
C GLN A 174 -12.79 9.81 -30.14
N LYS A 175 -12.44 9.70 -31.43
CA LYS A 175 -12.64 8.47 -32.19
C LYS A 175 -11.69 7.40 -31.64
N LEU A 176 -12.24 6.23 -31.39
CA LEU A 176 -11.51 5.10 -30.84
C LEU A 176 -11.35 4.03 -31.90
N THR A 177 -10.20 3.36 -31.91
CA THR A 177 -9.94 2.23 -32.81
C THR A 177 -9.74 0.94 -32.01
N PRO A 178 -10.36 -0.18 -32.43
CA PRO A 178 -10.22 -1.45 -31.73
C PRO A 178 -8.85 -2.05 -31.99
N VAL A 179 -8.20 -2.56 -30.95
CA VAL A 179 -6.88 -3.19 -30.99
C VAL A 179 -6.88 -4.44 -30.11
N ILE A 180 -6.13 -5.47 -30.51
CA ILE A 180 -5.94 -6.68 -29.72
C ILE A 180 -4.61 -6.57 -28.97
N VAL A 181 -4.66 -6.76 -27.65
CA VAL A 181 -3.49 -6.61 -26.77
C VAL A 181 -3.24 -7.92 -26.02
N PRO A 182 -2.00 -8.43 -26.00
CA PRO A 182 -1.66 -9.57 -25.16
C PRO A 182 -1.66 -9.15 -23.69
N ILE A 183 -2.45 -9.86 -22.88
CA ILE A 183 -2.60 -9.62 -21.46
C ILE A 183 -2.21 -10.85 -20.65
N LYS A 184 -1.76 -10.61 -19.42
CA LYS A 184 -1.65 -11.64 -18.37
C LYS A 184 -2.73 -11.40 -17.34
N LEU A 185 -3.59 -12.39 -17.14
CA LEU A 185 -4.64 -12.34 -16.13
C LEU A 185 -4.12 -12.83 -14.79
N VAL A 186 -4.46 -12.10 -13.74
CA VAL A 186 -4.23 -12.50 -12.35
C VAL A 186 -5.52 -12.27 -11.59
N THR A 187 -6.06 -13.33 -11.00
CA THR A 187 -7.32 -13.27 -10.25
C THR A 187 -7.02 -13.35 -8.76
N TYR A 188 -7.51 -12.37 -8.02
CA TYR A 188 -7.43 -12.31 -6.56
C TYR A 188 -8.83 -12.11 -5.99
N GLY A 189 -9.43 -13.18 -5.46
CA GLY A 189 -10.79 -13.17 -4.91
C GLY A 189 -11.82 -12.70 -5.93
N LYS A 190 -12.43 -11.53 -5.69
CA LYS A 190 -13.46 -10.93 -6.56
C LYS A 190 -12.90 -10.01 -7.67
N THR A 191 -11.58 -9.79 -7.70
CA THR A 191 -10.93 -8.88 -8.65
C THR A 191 -10.13 -9.66 -9.69
N ILE A 192 -10.30 -9.30 -10.96
CA ILE A 192 -9.53 -9.81 -12.09
C ILE A 192 -8.62 -8.67 -12.57
N THR A 193 -7.32 -8.85 -12.44
CA THR A 193 -6.32 -7.87 -12.90
C THR A 193 -5.74 -8.33 -14.23
N ALA A 194 -5.92 -7.53 -15.27
CA ALA A 194 -5.27 -7.71 -16.56
C ALA A 194 -4.00 -6.85 -16.62
N LEU A 195 -2.84 -7.51 -16.70
CA LEU A 195 -1.53 -6.88 -16.81
C LEU A 195 -1.09 -6.89 -18.28
N TYR A 196 -0.69 -5.73 -18.79
CA TYR A 196 -0.24 -5.59 -20.17
C TYR A 196 0.88 -4.57 -20.30
N ARG A 197 1.52 -4.55 -21.47
CA ARG A 197 2.57 -3.60 -21.81
C ARG A 197 2.12 -2.84 -23.05
N ALA A 198 2.28 -1.54 -23.04
CA ALA A 198 1.98 -0.69 -24.17
C ALA A 198 2.96 0.48 -24.23
N ASN A 199 3.14 1.04 -25.42
CA ASN A 199 3.88 2.27 -25.59
C ASN A 199 2.98 3.44 -25.21
N ASN A 200 3.52 4.41 -24.49
CA ASN A 200 2.84 5.67 -24.26
C ASN A 200 2.87 6.55 -25.52
N ALA A 201 2.22 7.71 -25.48
CA ALA A 201 2.24 8.70 -26.56
C ALA A 201 3.66 9.18 -26.97
N GLN A 202 4.67 8.93 -26.13
CA GLN A 202 6.08 9.28 -26.37
C GLN A 202 6.91 8.09 -26.90
N GLY A 203 6.27 6.96 -27.23
CA GLY A 203 6.94 5.74 -27.71
C GLY A 203 7.62 4.89 -26.62
N VAL A 204 7.51 5.28 -25.34
CA VAL A 204 8.12 4.57 -24.22
C VAL A 204 7.21 3.44 -23.75
N SER A 205 7.73 2.21 -23.79
CA SER A 205 7.03 1.03 -23.29
C SER A 205 6.85 1.07 -21.76
N ALA A 206 5.61 1.10 -21.29
CA ALA A 206 5.24 1.03 -19.88
C ALA A 206 4.36 -0.18 -19.56
N LYS A 207 4.39 -0.62 -18.30
CA LYS A 207 3.49 -1.66 -17.77
C LYS A 207 2.22 -1.02 -17.25
N TYR A 208 1.09 -1.55 -17.69
CA TYR A 208 -0.24 -1.12 -17.32
C TYR A 208 -1.04 -2.26 -16.70
N ALA A 209 -2.04 -1.89 -15.89
CA ALA A 209 -2.91 -2.82 -15.21
C ALA A 209 -4.34 -2.29 -15.23
N ALA A 210 -5.29 -3.12 -15.63
CA ALA A 210 -6.72 -2.83 -15.52
C ALA A 210 -7.36 -3.84 -14.56
N ASN A 211 -8.13 -3.34 -13.60
CA ASN A 211 -8.75 -4.15 -12.57
C ASN A 211 -10.26 -4.22 -12.78
N PHE A 212 -10.74 -5.41 -13.11
CA PHE A 212 -12.15 -5.70 -13.33
C PHE A 212 -12.74 -6.37 -12.09
N ASN A 213 -13.99 -6.06 -11.78
CA ASN A 213 -14.73 -6.75 -10.73
C ASN A 213 -15.51 -7.91 -11.36
N LYS A 214 -15.25 -9.14 -10.89
CA LYS A 214 -15.89 -10.37 -11.39
C LYS A 214 -17.43 -10.31 -11.34
N GLY A 215 -18.01 -9.51 -10.43
CA GLY A 215 -19.45 -9.44 -10.23
C GLY A 215 -20.19 -8.28 -10.91
N SER A 216 -19.55 -7.14 -11.19
CA SER A 216 -20.26 -5.92 -11.62
C SER A 216 -19.90 -5.41 -13.01
N ASN A 217 -18.65 -5.60 -13.44
CA ASN A 217 -18.16 -5.01 -14.69
C ASN A 217 -17.88 -6.08 -15.75
N GLY A 218 -18.12 -7.37 -15.46
CA GLY A 218 -17.61 -8.45 -16.32
C GLY A 218 -16.07 -8.51 -16.32
N GLY A 219 -15.50 -9.60 -16.83
CA GLY A 219 -14.05 -9.67 -17.09
C GLY A 219 -13.65 -8.82 -18.29
N PRO A 220 -12.35 -8.73 -18.64
CA PRO A 220 -11.97 -8.21 -19.94
C PRO A 220 -12.55 -9.07 -21.07
N VAL A 221 -12.83 -8.48 -22.23
CA VAL A 221 -13.20 -9.24 -23.44
C VAL A 221 -11.97 -10.02 -23.90
N ILE A 222 -11.99 -11.34 -23.74
CA ILE A 222 -10.89 -12.23 -24.13
C ILE A 222 -11.12 -12.70 -25.57
N ILE A 223 -10.07 -12.67 -26.38
CA ILE A 223 -10.06 -13.14 -27.76
C ILE A 223 -9.15 -14.38 -27.85
N GLY A 224 -9.73 -15.48 -28.33
CA GLY A 224 -9.04 -16.76 -28.48
C GLY A 224 -8.74 -17.49 -27.17
N ASP A 225 -7.88 -18.50 -27.24
CA ASP A 225 -7.62 -19.41 -26.13
C ASP A 225 -6.70 -18.82 -25.05
N MET A 226 -6.96 -19.23 -23.81
CA MET A 226 -6.12 -18.89 -22.67
C MET A 226 -5.03 -19.94 -22.47
N THR A 227 -3.77 -19.53 -22.59
CA THR A 227 -2.61 -20.41 -22.32
C THR A 227 -1.85 -19.90 -21.11
N ARG A 228 -1.82 -20.70 -20.03
CA ARG A 228 -1.08 -20.38 -18.79
C ARG A 228 -1.32 -18.93 -18.28
N ASN A 229 -2.59 -18.53 -18.18
CA ASN A 229 -3.05 -17.18 -17.78
C ASN A 229 -2.63 -16.03 -18.70
N LYS A 230 -2.12 -16.32 -19.89
CA LYS A 230 -1.91 -15.35 -20.97
C LYS A 230 -3.04 -15.52 -21.98
N CYS A 231 -3.61 -14.40 -22.40
CA CYS A 231 -4.61 -14.37 -23.45
C CYS A 231 -4.54 -13.04 -24.19
N ASN A 232 -5.18 -12.97 -25.34
CA ASN A 232 -5.38 -11.71 -26.03
C ASN A 232 -6.69 -11.10 -25.53
N ALA A 233 -6.72 -9.78 -25.37
CA ALA A 233 -7.93 -9.06 -25.00
C ALA A 233 -8.21 -7.91 -25.95
N LEU A 234 -9.51 -7.61 -26.11
CA LEU A 234 -9.96 -6.46 -26.88
C LEU A 234 -9.72 -5.18 -26.09
N ALA A 235 -9.13 -4.21 -26.77
CA ALA A 235 -8.84 -2.89 -26.26
C ALA A 235 -9.22 -1.82 -27.28
N VAL A 236 -9.24 -0.57 -26.82
CA VAL A 236 -9.44 0.61 -27.67
C VAL A 236 -8.29 1.59 -27.48
N VAL A 237 -7.84 2.23 -28.56
CA VAL A 237 -6.85 3.32 -28.52
C VAL A 237 -7.47 4.59 -29.10
N GLY A 238 -7.06 5.75 -28.58
CA GLY A 238 -7.48 7.05 -29.13
C GLY A 238 -6.50 7.52 -30.21
N GLU A 239 -6.95 8.44 -31.07
CA GLU A 239 -6.11 9.03 -32.12
C GLU A 239 -4.87 9.74 -31.55
N ASN A 240 -5.03 10.45 -30.43
CA ASN A 240 -3.95 11.24 -29.82
C ASN A 240 -3.13 10.46 -28.78
N ASN A 241 -3.60 9.29 -28.35
CA ASN A 241 -2.90 8.47 -27.37
C ASN A 241 -3.09 6.98 -27.66
N SER A 242 -1.98 6.33 -27.99
CA SER A 242 -1.88 4.93 -28.38
C SER A 242 -1.88 3.95 -27.21
N VAL A 243 -2.07 4.43 -25.96
CA VAL A 243 -2.22 3.54 -24.80
C VAL A 243 -3.56 2.81 -24.87
N PRO A 244 -3.57 1.48 -24.95
CA PRO A 244 -4.79 0.70 -25.10
C PRO A 244 -5.56 0.60 -23.80
N ILE A 245 -6.87 0.83 -23.88
CA ILE A 245 -7.81 0.66 -22.78
C ILE A 245 -8.61 -0.61 -23.02
N LEU A 246 -8.43 -1.60 -22.14
CA LEU A 246 -9.12 -2.88 -22.24
C LEU A 246 -10.63 -2.73 -22.06
N LEU A 247 -11.42 -3.29 -22.98
CA LEU A 247 -12.87 -3.34 -22.89
C LEU A 247 -13.31 -4.47 -21.97
N ASP A 248 -14.44 -4.27 -21.30
CA ASP A 248 -15.10 -5.27 -20.47
C ASP A 248 -16.16 -6.06 -21.27
N GLN A 249 -16.47 -7.27 -20.82
CA GLN A 249 -17.45 -8.17 -21.45
C GLN A 249 -18.84 -7.56 -21.61
N ASN A 250 -19.20 -6.61 -20.76
CA ASN A 250 -20.48 -5.91 -20.82
C ASN A 250 -20.41 -4.62 -21.64
N PHE A 251 -19.24 -4.30 -22.21
CA PHE A 251 -18.96 -3.07 -22.97
C PHE A 251 -19.34 -1.78 -22.22
N THR A 252 -19.31 -1.80 -20.88
CA THR A 252 -19.65 -0.65 -20.03
C THR A 252 -18.54 0.39 -19.95
N ARG A 253 -17.35 0.10 -20.49
CA ARG A 253 -16.19 0.99 -20.46
C ARG A 253 -16.24 2.12 -21.48
N CYS A 254 -17.06 2.01 -22.50
CA CYS A 254 -17.34 3.11 -23.43
C CYS A 254 -18.85 3.30 -23.56
N ASP A 255 -19.28 4.48 -23.98
CA ASP A 255 -20.69 4.83 -24.15
C ASP A 255 -21.29 4.24 -25.45
N PHE A 256 -21.18 2.93 -25.63
CA PHE A 256 -21.80 2.21 -26.74
C PHE A 256 -23.33 2.25 -26.64
N THR A 257 -23.98 2.40 -27.80
CA THR A 257 -25.43 2.18 -27.92
C THR A 257 -25.75 0.68 -27.89
N TYR A 258 -27.00 0.35 -27.63
CA TYR A 258 -27.46 -1.05 -27.63
C TYR A 258 -27.17 -1.76 -28.96
N ASN A 259 -27.41 -1.07 -30.08
CA ASN A 259 -27.19 -1.63 -31.43
C ASN A 259 -25.70 -1.87 -31.71
N GLU A 260 -24.84 -0.91 -31.37
CA GLU A 260 -23.37 -1.05 -31.51
C GLU A 260 -22.84 -2.20 -30.64
N MET A 261 -23.33 -2.32 -29.40
CA MET A 261 -22.94 -3.41 -28.51
C MET A 261 -23.35 -4.79 -29.06
N GLN A 262 -24.55 -4.91 -29.64
CA GLN A 262 -25.00 -6.18 -30.24
C GLN A 262 -24.16 -6.54 -31.47
N ALA A 263 -23.91 -5.57 -32.36
CA ALA A 263 -23.08 -5.80 -33.53
C ALA A 263 -21.65 -6.22 -33.14
N LEU A 264 -21.07 -5.63 -32.09
CA LEU A 264 -19.78 -6.05 -31.55
C LEU A 264 -19.81 -7.48 -30.97
N LYS A 265 -20.89 -7.87 -30.32
CA LYS A 265 -21.05 -9.25 -29.80
C LYS A 265 -21.16 -10.26 -30.93
N GLU A 266 -21.92 -9.95 -31.98
CA GLU A 266 -22.03 -10.79 -33.18
C GLU A 266 -20.70 -10.89 -33.94
N ALA A 267 -19.91 -9.82 -33.99
CA ALA A 267 -18.59 -9.86 -34.59
C ALA A 267 -17.56 -10.70 -33.81
N LEU A 268 -17.81 -10.93 -32.51
CA LEU A 268 -16.95 -11.70 -31.61
C LEU A 268 -17.37 -13.17 -31.44
N SER A 269 -18.58 -13.55 -31.84
CA SER A 269 -19.07 -14.93 -31.88
C SER A 269 -18.57 -15.68 -33.10
#